data_AF-A0A6A5EZV3-F1
#
_entry.id   AF-A0A6A5EZV3-F1
#
_cell.length_a   1.000
_cell.length_b   1.000
_cell.length_c   1.000
_cell.angle_alpha   90.00
_cell.angle_beta   90.00
_cell.angle_gamma   90.00
#
_symmetry.space_group_name_H-M   'P 1'
#
loop_
_entity.id
_entity.type
_entity.pdbx_description
1 polymer ?
#
loop_
_entity_poly.entity_id
_entity_poly.type
_entity_poly.pdbx_seq_one_letter_code
_entity_poly.pdbx_strand_id
1 'polypeptide(L)'
;MHCINCEALLKRKGLWRHMQRCHLAKKVGSLAPGKTRVQSLCAFMQPVPDDVNKNLWKLVNDMHQDEITDTIRSENCILRLGEKLYSKLGHDVTKHEYIRQKMRETGRLMHKAKCIGKLKTTNDFFVPGNFAHVVEAVKKVAEFDEEKGLYKTPSLALKLGHNLKKMANIVECEAMMSQDESALHNVRTFKQLYEARWTECVSTHALRNLKEAKWNAPTLLPFTEDVKRMHKYIDEQRSECQTKLLEAPNKKSWSDLANLTLGEIILFNRRREGEVAKMPLKAFTVRDTSSIHPDVEIGLTDLEKKLCRHFKRIEIQGKRQRKVPIILTPNMLSSMEALVENRIQCGVPNENHFLFARPEARTHLRGSDAIRQLARMCGAKHPEALSSTKLRKHVATMSKVLNLRDNEMDDLADFLGHDIRVHRQFYRLPEGTLQLAKISKVLVALERGQMSEFRGRNLDEISIDPNEEMAGDSNLSENEEREMTPDQLLLTAGSRRKRKCTTEVGSDSDSQETTVCPVSKTAPKKRPDNKKPVGEDKSAGESQITKG
;
A
#
# COMPACT_ATOMS: atom_id res chain seq x y z
N MET A 1 26.37 -17.42 -20.86
CA MET A 1 26.37 -17.70 -19.40
C MET A 1 27.04 -19.03 -19.20
N HIS A 2 27.93 -19.12 -18.21
CA HIS A 2 28.67 -20.35 -17.93
C HIS A 2 27.83 -21.31 -17.09
N CYS A 3 27.87 -22.60 -17.42
CA CYS A 3 27.32 -23.65 -16.56
C CYS A 3 28.13 -23.72 -15.25
N ILE A 4 27.46 -23.79 -14.10
CA ILE A 4 28.16 -23.88 -12.80
C ILE A 4 28.94 -25.18 -12.60
N ASN A 5 28.56 -26.25 -13.32
CA ASN A 5 29.13 -27.58 -13.13
C ASN A 5 30.26 -27.91 -14.11
N CYS A 6 30.22 -27.36 -15.33
CA CYS A 6 31.19 -27.66 -16.38
C CYS A 6 31.80 -26.43 -17.05
N GLU A 7 31.45 -25.23 -16.57
CA GLU A 7 31.92 -23.93 -17.07
C GLU A 7 31.63 -23.65 -18.56
N ALA A 8 30.92 -24.55 -19.25
CA ALA A 8 30.57 -24.39 -20.65
C ALA A 8 29.75 -23.11 -20.90
N LEU A 9 30.17 -22.33 -21.90
CA LEU A 9 29.47 -21.11 -22.31
C LEU A 9 28.24 -21.46 -23.14
N LEU A 10 27.05 -21.20 -22.58
CA LEU A 10 25.77 -21.59 -23.17
C LEU A 10 24.85 -20.40 -23.42
N LYS A 11 23.99 -20.54 -24.44
CA LYS A 11 22.88 -19.62 -24.70
C LYS A 11 21.92 -19.63 -23.50
N ARG A 12 21.42 -18.45 -23.08
CA ARG A 12 20.52 -18.27 -21.91
C ARG A 12 19.32 -19.24 -21.91
N LYS A 13 18.72 -19.47 -23.08
CA LYS A 13 17.55 -20.36 -23.27
C LYS A 13 17.89 -21.87 -23.18
N GLY A 14 19.16 -22.25 -23.38
CA GLY A 14 19.64 -23.63 -23.37
C GLY A 14 20.23 -24.07 -22.03
N LEU A 15 20.66 -23.12 -21.19
CA LEU A 15 21.39 -23.37 -19.94
C LEU A 15 20.63 -24.28 -18.96
N TRP A 16 19.33 -24.05 -18.75
CA TRP A 16 18.52 -24.88 -17.85
C TRP A 16 18.42 -26.35 -18.32
N ARG A 17 18.25 -26.58 -19.63
CA ARG A 17 18.23 -27.94 -20.21
C ARG A 17 19.58 -28.63 -20.10
N HIS A 18 20.66 -27.88 -20.32
CA HIS A 18 22.02 -28.40 -20.15
C HIS A 18 22.29 -28.78 -18.70
N MET A 19 21.97 -27.92 -17.72
CA MET A 19 22.26 -28.19 -16.31
C MET A 19 21.51 -29.41 -15.76
N GLN A 20 20.34 -29.74 -16.31
CA GLN A 20 19.63 -30.99 -15.98
C GLN A 20 20.33 -32.25 -16.47
N ARG A 21 21.20 -32.14 -17.47
CA ARG A 21 21.89 -33.26 -18.13
C ARG A 21 23.41 -33.12 -18.07
N CYS A 22 23.91 -32.22 -17.22
CA CYS A 22 25.33 -31.91 -17.16
C CYS A 22 26.06 -33.06 -16.48
N HIS A 23 26.89 -33.79 -17.25
CA HIS A 23 27.64 -34.95 -16.75
C HIS A 23 28.63 -34.61 -15.63
N LEU A 24 29.06 -33.35 -15.53
CA LEU A 24 29.96 -32.85 -14.47
C LEU A 24 29.21 -32.35 -13.22
N ALA A 25 27.88 -32.49 -13.16
CA ALA A 25 27.10 -32.18 -11.97
C ALA A 25 27.40 -33.20 -10.86
N LYS A 26 28.48 -33.00 -10.10
CA LYS A 26 28.79 -33.80 -8.90
C LYS A 26 27.70 -33.53 -7.84
N LYS A 27 26.67 -34.39 -7.80
CA LYS A 27 25.60 -34.43 -6.77
C LYS A 27 25.02 -33.05 -6.40
N VAL A 28 24.47 -32.32 -7.37
CA VAL A 28 23.57 -31.20 -7.03
C VAL A 28 22.21 -31.80 -6.71
N GLY A 29 21.87 -31.88 -5.42
CA GLY A 29 20.53 -32.27 -4.98
C GLY A 29 19.46 -31.52 -5.77
N SER A 30 18.48 -32.26 -6.29
CA SER A 30 17.36 -31.83 -7.15
C SER A 30 17.29 -30.30 -7.36
N LEU A 31 17.89 -29.81 -8.44
CA LEU A 31 17.73 -28.41 -8.87
C LEU A 31 16.23 -28.13 -9.01
N ALA A 32 15.68 -27.30 -8.12
CA ALA A 32 14.27 -26.94 -8.16
C ALA A 32 13.92 -26.36 -9.56
N PRO A 33 12.81 -26.78 -10.19
CA PRO A 33 12.52 -26.43 -11.57
C PRO A 33 12.40 -24.91 -11.79
N GLY A 34 12.90 -24.42 -12.94
CA GLY A 34 12.73 -23.02 -13.36
C GLY A 34 13.92 -22.43 -14.13
N LYS A 35 13.63 -21.77 -15.28
CA LYS A 35 14.63 -21.11 -16.14
C LYS A 35 15.40 -19.99 -15.40
N THR A 36 14.69 -19.19 -14.60
CA THR A 36 15.27 -18.02 -13.89
C THR A 36 16.18 -18.43 -12.73
N ARG A 37 15.87 -19.53 -12.03
CA ARG A 37 16.67 -20.05 -10.90
C ARG A 37 18.03 -20.58 -11.34
N VAL A 38 18.08 -21.27 -12.48
CA VAL A 38 19.36 -21.70 -13.07
C VAL A 38 20.21 -20.51 -13.50
N GLN A 39 19.57 -19.48 -14.06
CA GLN A 39 20.27 -18.29 -14.48
C GLN A 39 20.81 -17.47 -13.30
N SER A 40 20.06 -17.36 -12.19
CA SER A 40 20.58 -16.70 -10.98
C SER A 40 21.76 -17.47 -10.39
N LEU A 41 21.69 -18.81 -10.30
CA LEU A 41 22.79 -19.67 -9.86
C LEU A 41 24.09 -19.42 -10.63
N CYS A 42 24.02 -19.31 -11.95
CA CYS A 42 25.19 -19.00 -12.77
C CYS A 42 25.67 -17.54 -12.61
N ALA A 43 24.76 -16.59 -12.34
CA ALA A 43 25.13 -15.22 -12.05
C ALA A 43 25.83 -15.05 -10.69
N PHE A 44 25.53 -15.91 -9.70
CA PHE A 44 26.22 -15.93 -8.40
C PHE A 44 27.72 -16.27 -8.49
N MET A 45 28.17 -16.85 -9.60
CA MET A 45 29.59 -17.16 -9.82
C MET A 45 30.39 -15.98 -10.35
N GLN A 46 29.72 -14.87 -10.71
CA GLN A 46 30.45 -13.63 -10.99
C GLN A 46 30.99 -13.06 -9.68
N PRO A 47 32.26 -12.62 -9.65
CA PRO A 47 32.83 -12.01 -8.46
C PRO A 47 31.96 -10.81 -8.04
N VAL A 48 31.79 -10.64 -6.74
CA VAL A 48 31.13 -9.45 -6.19
C VAL A 48 32.06 -8.28 -6.49
N PRO A 49 31.59 -7.20 -7.14
CA PRO A 49 32.42 -6.00 -7.28
C PRO A 49 32.84 -5.50 -5.91
N ASP A 50 34.11 -5.09 -5.75
CA ASP A 50 34.70 -4.75 -4.44
C ASP A 50 33.92 -3.64 -3.72
N ASP A 51 33.27 -2.75 -4.47
CA ASP A 51 32.51 -1.60 -3.98
C ASP A 51 31.04 -1.89 -3.65
N VAL A 52 30.56 -3.13 -3.80
CA VAL A 52 29.14 -3.48 -3.69
C VAL A 52 28.85 -4.45 -2.55
N ASN A 53 27.85 -4.15 -1.75
CA ASN A 53 27.40 -5.04 -0.68
C ASN A 53 26.98 -6.44 -1.22
N LYS A 54 27.60 -7.51 -0.68
CA LYS A 54 27.35 -8.92 -1.06
C LYS A 54 25.86 -9.30 -1.03
N ASN A 55 25.11 -8.80 -0.05
CA ASN A 55 23.68 -9.10 0.07
C ASN A 55 22.83 -8.39 -1.00
N LEU A 56 23.22 -7.16 -1.38
CA LEU A 56 22.58 -6.48 -2.51
C LEU A 56 22.92 -7.20 -3.82
N TRP A 57 24.18 -7.58 -4.01
CA TRP A 57 24.60 -8.32 -5.21
C TRP A 57 23.81 -9.60 -5.39
N LYS A 58 23.56 -10.32 -4.28
CA LYS A 58 22.65 -11.47 -4.26
C LYS A 58 21.24 -11.11 -4.71
N LEU A 59 20.69 -10.01 -4.22
CA LEU A 59 19.36 -9.53 -4.62
C LEU A 59 19.29 -9.13 -6.10
N VAL A 60 20.37 -8.58 -6.67
CA VAL A 60 20.50 -8.27 -8.11
C VAL A 60 20.59 -9.54 -8.95
N ASN A 61 21.35 -10.53 -8.51
CA ASN A 61 21.50 -11.81 -9.21
C ASN A 61 20.22 -12.65 -9.20
N ASP A 62 19.35 -12.47 -8.21
CA ASP A 62 18.02 -13.08 -8.17
C ASP A 62 17.00 -12.40 -9.10
N MET A 63 17.34 -11.28 -9.75
CA MET A 63 16.48 -10.65 -10.76
C MET A 63 16.39 -11.52 -12.04
N HIS A 64 15.37 -11.23 -12.85
CA HIS A 64 15.28 -11.80 -14.21
C HIS A 64 16.51 -11.38 -15.03
N GLN A 65 17.18 -12.34 -15.67
CA GLN A 65 18.45 -12.12 -16.37
C GLN A 65 18.20 -11.63 -17.81
N ASP A 66 17.88 -10.35 -17.95
CA ASP A 66 17.66 -9.62 -19.20
C ASP A 66 18.58 -8.40 -19.34
N GLU A 67 18.47 -7.69 -20.46
CA GLU A 67 19.29 -6.52 -20.79
C GLU A 67 19.18 -5.40 -19.73
N ILE A 68 18.04 -5.34 -19.02
CA ILE A 68 17.82 -4.39 -17.94
C ILE A 68 18.72 -4.75 -16.74
N THR A 69 18.76 -6.03 -16.33
CA THR A 69 19.64 -6.47 -15.25
C THR A 69 21.11 -6.30 -15.61
N ASP A 70 21.48 -6.53 -16.86
CA ASP A 70 22.84 -6.27 -17.34
C ASP A 70 23.18 -4.77 -17.25
N THR A 71 22.24 -3.90 -17.64
CA THR A 71 22.39 -2.44 -17.49
C THR A 71 22.54 -2.03 -16.02
N ILE A 72 21.77 -2.64 -15.10
CA ILE A 72 21.87 -2.38 -13.67
C ILE A 72 23.26 -2.75 -13.13
N ARG A 73 23.83 -3.88 -13.59
CA ARG A 73 25.17 -4.32 -13.16
C ARG A 73 26.28 -3.39 -13.66
N SER A 74 26.13 -2.80 -14.84
CA SER A 74 27.13 -1.91 -15.42
C SER A 74 27.13 -0.49 -14.84
N GLU A 75 26.03 -0.04 -14.24
CA GLU A 75 25.84 1.36 -13.86
C GLU A 75 25.94 1.55 -12.34
N ASN A 76 27.06 2.12 -11.90
CA ASN A 76 27.37 2.29 -10.48
C ASN A 76 26.29 3.08 -9.72
N CYS A 77 25.75 4.16 -10.30
CA CYS A 77 24.72 4.98 -9.65
C CYS A 77 23.44 4.17 -9.34
N ILE A 78 23.08 3.20 -10.19
CA ILE A 78 21.91 2.33 -9.95
C ILE A 78 22.19 1.34 -8.82
N LEU A 79 23.41 0.80 -8.76
CA LEU A 79 23.84 -0.07 -7.66
C LEU A 79 23.83 0.69 -6.33
N ARG A 80 24.37 1.91 -6.29
CA ARG A 80 24.35 2.81 -5.12
C ARG A 80 22.93 3.18 -4.69
N LEU A 81 22.01 3.40 -5.63
CA LEU A 81 20.58 3.54 -5.33
C LEU A 81 20.02 2.29 -4.65
N GLY A 82 20.38 1.11 -5.17
CA GLY A 82 20.06 -0.19 -4.56
C GLY A 82 20.60 -0.31 -3.13
N GLU A 83 21.86 0.07 -2.91
CA GLU A 83 22.52 0.01 -1.59
C GLU A 83 21.82 0.91 -0.59
N LYS A 84 21.55 2.16 -0.95
CA LYS A 84 20.82 3.10 -0.09
C LYS A 84 19.45 2.55 0.32
N LEU A 85 18.73 1.92 -0.62
CA LEU A 85 17.43 1.29 -0.33
C LEU A 85 17.59 0.03 0.53
N TYR A 86 18.63 -0.77 0.28
CA TYR A 86 18.91 -1.99 1.01
C TYR A 86 19.36 -1.70 2.45
N SER A 87 20.19 -0.69 2.69
CA SER A 87 20.56 -0.28 4.05
C SER A 87 19.33 0.14 4.87
N LYS A 88 18.33 0.77 4.22
CA LYS A 88 17.09 1.19 4.90
C LYS A 88 16.08 0.05 5.10
N LEU A 89 15.95 -0.86 4.13
CA LEU A 89 14.82 -1.80 4.05
C LEU A 89 15.24 -3.28 3.92
N GLY A 90 16.54 -3.56 3.82
CA GLY A 90 17.08 -4.88 3.49
C GLY A 90 16.90 -5.92 4.60
N HIS A 91 16.71 -5.49 5.84
CA HIS A 91 16.36 -6.39 6.96
C HIS A 91 14.98 -7.02 6.79
N ASP A 92 14.06 -6.36 6.07
CA ASP A 92 12.71 -6.86 5.80
C ASP A 92 12.69 -7.52 4.41
N VAL A 93 12.69 -8.86 4.39
CA VAL A 93 12.62 -9.68 3.16
C VAL A 93 11.42 -9.31 2.29
N THR A 94 10.32 -8.84 2.89
CA THR A 94 9.12 -8.44 2.15
C THR A 94 9.28 -7.13 1.37
N LYS A 95 10.38 -6.40 1.57
CA LYS A 95 10.74 -5.18 0.84
C LYS A 95 11.73 -5.44 -0.28
N HIS A 96 12.35 -6.61 -0.35
CA HIS A 96 13.33 -6.92 -1.38
C HIS A 96 12.76 -6.77 -2.79
N GLU A 97 11.49 -7.13 -3.00
CA GLU A 97 10.81 -6.93 -4.29
C GLU A 97 10.64 -5.45 -4.65
N TYR A 98 10.37 -4.60 -3.66
CA TYR A 98 10.30 -3.16 -3.88
C TYR A 98 11.67 -2.59 -4.29
N ILE A 99 12.76 -3.04 -3.67
CA ILE A 99 14.12 -2.65 -4.03
C ILE A 99 14.40 -3.08 -5.48
N ARG A 100 14.14 -4.35 -5.82
CA ARG A 100 14.29 -4.86 -7.18
C ARG A 100 13.51 -4.03 -8.18
N GLN A 101 12.24 -3.76 -7.90
CA GLN A 101 11.39 -2.98 -8.77
C GLN A 101 11.96 -1.57 -9.01
N LYS A 102 12.46 -0.90 -7.97
CA LYS A 102 13.05 0.44 -8.08
C LYS A 102 14.31 0.45 -8.94
N MET A 103 15.20 -0.52 -8.73
CA MET A 103 16.39 -0.67 -9.57
C MET A 103 16.03 -0.99 -11.02
N ARG A 104 15.02 -1.84 -11.26
CA ARG A 104 14.54 -2.16 -12.62
C ARG A 104 13.79 -1.02 -13.31
N GLU A 105 13.07 -0.19 -12.58
CA GLU A 105 12.49 1.05 -13.11
C GLU A 105 13.59 1.96 -13.65
N THR A 106 14.64 2.20 -12.86
CA THR A 106 15.80 3.01 -13.26
C THR A 106 16.61 2.35 -14.38
N GLY A 107 16.84 1.05 -14.32
CA GLY A 107 17.56 0.30 -15.36
C GLY A 107 16.84 0.38 -16.71
N ARG A 108 15.50 0.33 -16.73
CA ARG A 108 14.71 0.56 -17.96
C ARG A 108 14.93 1.96 -18.54
N LEU A 109 14.98 2.97 -17.67
CA LEU A 109 15.27 4.34 -18.09
C LEU A 109 16.66 4.44 -18.71
N MET A 110 17.68 3.91 -18.04
CA MET A 110 19.05 3.94 -18.55
C MET A 110 19.19 3.18 -19.87
N HIS A 111 18.63 1.98 -19.97
CA HIS A 111 18.64 1.21 -21.21
C HIS A 111 17.99 1.98 -22.36
N LYS A 112 16.81 2.57 -22.14
CA LYS A 112 16.13 3.35 -23.17
C LYS A 112 16.91 4.62 -23.55
N ALA A 113 17.53 5.28 -22.57
CA ALA A 113 18.37 6.45 -22.78
C ALA A 113 19.60 6.13 -23.67
N LYS A 114 20.24 4.97 -23.46
CA LYS A 114 21.33 4.47 -24.33
C LYS A 114 20.86 4.26 -25.76
N CYS A 115 19.67 3.70 -25.97
CA CYS A 115 19.12 3.51 -27.32
C CYS A 115 18.84 4.82 -28.06
N ILE A 116 18.59 5.93 -27.34
CA ILE A 116 18.40 7.26 -27.94
C ILE A 116 19.76 7.89 -28.30
N GLY A 117 20.88 7.38 -27.75
CA GLY A 117 22.25 7.62 -28.22
C GLY A 117 23.00 8.76 -27.53
N LYS A 118 22.30 9.75 -26.97
CA LYS A 118 22.95 10.91 -26.31
C LYS A 118 23.40 10.66 -24.86
N LEU A 119 22.81 9.69 -24.19
CA LEU A 119 23.06 9.40 -22.78
C LEU A 119 23.71 8.02 -22.66
N LYS A 120 25.02 7.99 -22.38
CA LYS A 120 25.83 6.76 -22.34
C LYS A 120 25.94 6.20 -20.93
N THR A 121 26.01 7.07 -19.92
CA THR A 121 26.14 6.70 -18.50
C THR A 121 25.07 7.39 -17.65
N THR A 122 24.82 6.90 -16.44
CA THR A 122 23.90 7.58 -15.51
C THR A 122 24.36 9.00 -15.15
N ASN A 123 25.65 9.30 -15.20
CA ASN A 123 26.16 10.64 -14.87
C ASN A 123 25.71 11.67 -15.91
N ASP A 124 25.57 11.26 -17.17
CA ASP A 124 25.09 12.11 -18.26
C ASP A 124 23.68 12.65 -17.98
N PHE A 125 22.89 11.98 -17.14
CA PHE A 125 21.53 12.43 -16.79
C PHE A 125 21.56 13.71 -15.97
N PHE A 126 22.62 13.95 -15.21
CA PHE A 126 22.73 15.09 -14.31
C PHE A 126 23.54 16.25 -14.91
N VAL A 127 23.91 16.16 -16.18
CA VAL A 127 24.46 17.27 -16.95
C VAL A 127 23.31 18.18 -17.39
N PRO A 128 23.29 19.48 -17.03
CA PRO A 128 22.17 20.39 -17.35
C PRO A 128 21.80 20.44 -18.84
N GLY A 129 22.80 20.42 -19.74
CA GLY A 129 22.57 20.41 -21.19
C GLY A 129 21.83 19.19 -21.72
N ASN A 130 21.82 18.09 -20.96
CA ASN A 130 21.15 16.83 -21.31
C ASN A 130 19.73 16.73 -20.74
N PHE A 131 19.25 17.74 -20.00
CA PHE A 131 17.95 17.69 -19.32
C PHE A 131 16.79 17.35 -20.27
N ALA A 132 16.77 17.94 -21.46
CA ALA A 132 15.76 17.67 -22.47
C ALA A 132 15.77 16.19 -22.92
N HIS A 133 16.95 15.59 -23.09
CA HIS A 133 17.09 14.18 -23.47
C HIS A 133 16.66 13.23 -22.34
N VAL A 134 16.87 13.63 -21.08
CA VAL A 134 16.37 12.87 -19.91
C VAL A 134 14.84 12.87 -19.88
N VAL A 135 14.21 14.03 -20.11
CA VAL A 135 12.75 14.14 -20.22
C VAL A 135 12.22 13.28 -21.37
N GLU A 136 12.85 13.35 -22.54
CA GLU A 136 12.49 12.54 -23.71
C GLU A 136 12.62 11.04 -23.41
N ALA A 137 13.68 10.61 -22.73
CA ALA A 137 13.88 9.23 -22.32
C ALA A 137 12.76 8.76 -21.38
N VAL A 138 12.39 9.56 -20.38
CA VAL A 138 11.26 9.25 -19.49
C VAL A 138 9.95 9.15 -20.25
N LYS A 139 9.68 10.10 -21.16
CA LYS A 139 8.50 10.08 -22.03
C LYS A 139 8.42 8.80 -22.87
N LYS A 140 9.52 8.39 -23.50
CA LYS A 140 9.59 7.16 -24.29
C LYS A 140 9.41 5.90 -23.44
N VAL A 141 9.93 5.86 -22.21
CA VAL A 141 9.75 4.70 -21.30
C VAL A 141 8.31 4.57 -20.81
N ALA A 142 7.65 5.69 -20.56
CA ALA A 142 6.26 5.71 -20.13
C ALA A 142 5.24 5.64 -21.29
N GLU A 143 5.74 5.54 -22.53
CA GLU A 143 4.97 5.56 -23.78
C GLU A 143 4.05 6.79 -23.85
N PHE A 144 4.65 7.97 -23.90
CA PHE A 144 3.95 9.24 -24.11
C PHE A 144 3.58 9.42 -25.58
N ASP A 145 2.32 9.76 -25.81
CA ASP A 145 1.78 10.17 -27.11
C ASP A 145 1.82 11.71 -27.17
N GLU A 146 2.68 12.25 -28.04
CA GLU A 146 2.86 13.70 -28.20
C GLU A 146 1.63 14.36 -28.86
N GLU A 147 0.87 13.65 -29.69
CA GLU A 147 -0.32 14.20 -30.36
C GLU A 147 -1.47 14.38 -29.36
N LYS A 148 -1.68 13.38 -28.50
CA LYS A 148 -2.77 13.41 -27.51
C LYS A 148 -2.35 14.03 -26.18
N GLY A 149 -1.04 14.16 -25.95
CA GLY A 149 -0.48 14.59 -24.66
C GLY A 149 -0.83 13.63 -23.52
N LEU A 150 -0.86 12.31 -23.80
CA LEU A 150 -1.26 11.26 -22.86
C LEU A 150 -0.15 10.21 -22.70
N TYR A 151 0.06 9.75 -21.47
CA TYR A 151 0.88 8.57 -21.21
C TYR A 151 0.04 7.30 -21.22
N LYS A 152 0.57 6.22 -21.80
CA LYS A 152 0.02 4.88 -21.57
C LYS A 152 0.26 4.41 -20.14
N THR A 153 1.45 4.71 -19.58
CA THR A 153 1.79 4.34 -18.19
C THR A 153 2.16 5.58 -17.35
N PRO A 154 1.20 6.45 -17.01
CA PRO A 154 1.48 7.73 -16.33
C PRO A 154 2.13 7.53 -14.95
N SER A 155 1.77 6.48 -14.22
CA SER A 155 2.39 6.19 -12.92
C SER A 155 3.89 5.84 -13.03
N LEU A 156 4.34 5.29 -14.15
CA LEU A 156 5.77 5.01 -14.35
C LEU A 156 6.56 6.30 -14.55
N ALA A 157 6.03 7.26 -15.32
CA ALA A 157 6.65 8.56 -15.52
C ALA A 157 6.92 9.28 -14.17
N LEU A 158 5.93 9.33 -13.29
CA LEU A 158 6.08 9.90 -11.95
C LEU A 158 7.13 9.16 -11.10
N LYS A 159 7.08 7.82 -11.10
CA LYS A 159 8.06 7.00 -10.36
C LYS A 159 9.48 7.22 -10.85
N LEU A 160 9.69 7.39 -12.15
CA LEU A 160 11.00 7.67 -12.73
C LEU A 160 11.51 9.05 -12.30
N GLY A 161 10.68 10.07 -12.29
CA GLY A 161 11.04 11.40 -11.74
C GLY A 161 11.51 11.32 -10.28
N HIS A 162 10.76 10.62 -9.42
CA HIS A 162 11.18 10.42 -8.04
C HIS A 162 12.48 9.61 -7.90
N ASN A 163 12.70 8.60 -8.75
CA ASN A 163 13.95 7.85 -8.76
C ASN A 163 15.12 8.73 -9.20
N LEU A 164 14.93 9.59 -10.21
CA LEU A 164 15.93 10.56 -10.68
C LEU A 164 16.32 11.54 -9.57
N LYS A 165 15.36 12.10 -8.83
CA LYS A 165 15.66 12.97 -7.67
C LYS A 165 16.51 12.24 -6.62
N LYS A 166 16.23 10.95 -6.36
CA LYS A 166 17.03 10.14 -5.44
C LYS A 166 18.44 9.87 -5.95
N MET A 167 18.60 9.61 -7.24
CA MET A 167 19.90 9.42 -7.87
C MET A 167 20.71 10.71 -7.90
N ALA A 168 20.09 11.85 -8.21
CA ALA A 168 20.74 13.16 -8.13
C ALA A 168 21.30 13.43 -6.73
N ASN A 169 20.56 13.07 -5.66
CA ASN A 169 21.08 13.16 -4.30
C ASN A 169 22.27 12.23 -4.04
N ILE A 170 22.33 11.06 -4.67
CA ILE A 170 23.45 10.12 -4.52
C ILE A 170 24.69 10.70 -5.22
N VAL A 171 24.55 11.12 -6.49
CA VAL A 171 25.66 11.70 -7.25
C VAL A 171 26.16 12.99 -6.61
N GLU A 172 25.29 13.83 -6.04
CA GLU A 172 25.73 15.00 -5.27
C GLU A 172 26.60 14.60 -4.07
N CYS A 173 26.15 13.63 -3.26
CA CYS A 173 26.95 13.16 -2.13
C CYS A 173 28.30 12.58 -2.56
N GLU A 174 28.33 11.81 -3.66
CA GLU A 174 29.57 11.25 -4.21
C GLU A 174 30.52 12.35 -4.69
N ALA A 175 30.02 13.33 -5.45
CA ALA A 175 30.81 14.47 -5.90
C ALA A 175 31.36 15.32 -4.74
N MET A 176 30.58 15.50 -3.67
CA MET A 176 31.05 16.16 -2.44
C MET A 176 32.16 15.36 -1.74
N MET A 177 32.05 14.03 -1.71
CA MET A 177 33.06 13.17 -1.09
C MET A 177 34.35 13.10 -1.92
N SER A 178 34.24 13.11 -3.25
CA SER A 178 35.38 13.07 -4.17
C SER A 178 35.95 14.45 -4.52
N GLN A 179 35.37 15.53 -3.97
CA GLN A 179 35.74 16.93 -4.27
C GLN A 179 35.70 17.26 -5.79
N ASP A 180 34.75 16.66 -6.52
CA ASP A 180 34.54 16.97 -7.94
C ASP A 180 33.58 18.16 -8.09
N GLU A 181 34.15 19.36 -8.18
CA GLU A 181 33.40 20.61 -8.31
C GLU A 181 32.56 20.69 -9.59
N SER A 182 33.02 20.06 -10.68
CA SER A 182 32.29 20.07 -11.97
C SER A 182 31.03 19.22 -11.88
N ALA A 183 31.16 17.98 -11.39
CA ALA A 183 30.02 17.10 -11.16
C ALA A 183 29.05 17.70 -10.13
N LEU A 184 29.58 18.32 -9.06
CA LEU A 184 28.78 18.96 -8.03
C LEU A 184 27.96 20.13 -8.58
N HIS A 185 28.58 21.01 -9.37
CA HIS A 185 27.90 22.11 -10.05
C HIS A 185 26.80 21.58 -10.99
N ASN A 186 27.12 20.59 -11.83
CA ASN A 186 26.17 20.01 -12.78
C ASN A 186 24.93 19.43 -12.06
N VAL A 187 25.12 18.63 -11.02
CA VAL A 187 24.00 18.01 -10.28
C VAL A 187 23.15 19.04 -9.56
N ARG A 188 23.75 20.07 -8.96
CA ARG A 188 23.01 21.16 -8.30
C ARG A 188 22.17 21.96 -9.30
N THR A 189 22.75 22.30 -10.44
CA THR A 189 22.03 22.97 -11.53
C THR A 189 20.92 22.08 -12.10
N PHE A 190 21.17 20.77 -12.28
CA PHE A 190 20.14 19.82 -12.68
C PHE A 190 18.98 19.78 -11.68
N LYS A 191 19.24 19.80 -10.37
CA LYS A 191 18.20 19.82 -9.35
C LYS A 191 17.33 21.08 -9.43
N GLN A 192 17.94 22.24 -9.67
CA GLN A 192 17.22 23.49 -9.88
C GLN A 192 16.33 23.41 -11.13
N LEU A 193 16.86 22.90 -12.25
CA LEU A 193 16.09 22.67 -13.47
C LEU A 193 14.94 21.66 -13.26
N TYR A 194 15.19 20.61 -12.49
CA TYR A 194 14.18 19.62 -12.12
C TYR A 194 13.04 20.29 -11.33
N GLU A 195 13.36 21.10 -10.33
CA GLU A 195 12.35 21.77 -9.51
C GLU A 195 11.56 22.82 -10.31
N ALA A 196 12.21 23.53 -11.22
CA ALA A 196 11.57 24.53 -12.06
C ALA A 196 10.69 23.93 -13.17
N ARG A 197 11.15 22.87 -13.86
CA ARG A 197 10.54 22.42 -15.14
C ARG A 197 9.98 21.01 -15.16
N TRP A 198 10.36 20.14 -14.23
CA TRP A 198 9.94 18.73 -14.29
C TRP A 198 8.42 18.56 -14.22
N THR A 199 7.78 19.39 -13.39
CA THR A 199 6.32 19.36 -13.21
C THR A 199 5.61 19.62 -14.53
N GLU A 200 5.99 20.67 -15.24
CA GLU A 200 5.45 21.04 -16.55
C GLU A 200 5.71 19.94 -17.60
N CYS A 201 6.96 19.48 -17.69
CA CYS A 201 7.38 18.55 -18.76
C CYS A 201 6.82 17.13 -18.61
N VAL A 202 6.55 16.67 -17.39
CA VAL A 202 6.21 15.27 -17.10
C VAL A 202 5.01 15.15 -16.16
N SER A 203 5.10 15.75 -14.97
CA SER A 203 4.15 15.45 -13.89
C SER A 203 2.74 15.91 -14.20
N THR A 204 2.55 17.08 -14.82
CA THR A 204 1.24 17.65 -15.12
C THR A 204 0.42 16.73 -16.03
N HIS A 205 1.02 16.28 -17.14
CA HIS A 205 0.37 15.34 -18.06
C HIS A 205 0.05 14.01 -17.38
N ALA A 206 1.01 13.44 -16.63
CA ALA A 206 0.82 12.17 -15.94
C ALA A 206 -0.27 12.25 -14.86
N LEU A 207 -0.32 13.34 -14.08
CA LEU A 207 -1.33 13.55 -13.05
C LEU A 207 -2.71 13.81 -13.66
N ARG A 208 -2.79 14.57 -14.76
CA ARG A 208 -4.03 14.77 -15.52
C ARG A 208 -4.58 13.44 -16.04
N ASN A 209 -3.74 12.62 -16.71
CA ASN A 209 -4.14 11.29 -17.17
C ASN A 209 -4.74 10.44 -16.04
N LEU A 210 -4.11 10.44 -14.88
CA LEU A 210 -4.58 9.68 -13.73
C LEU A 210 -5.91 10.21 -13.17
N LYS A 211 -6.12 11.54 -13.17
CA LYS A 211 -7.36 12.16 -12.73
C LYS A 211 -8.51 11.87 -13.71
N GLU A 212 -8.30 12.02 -15.00
CA GLU A 212 -9.30 11.74 -16.04
C GLU A 212 -9.70 10.25 -16.06
N ALA A 213 -8.72 9.35 -15.97
CA ALA A 213 -8.98 7.92 -15.86
C ALA A 213 -9.79 7.55 -14.61
N LYS A 214 -9.66 8.33 -13.52
CA LYS A 214 -10.45 8.17 -12.30
C LYS A 214 -11.87 8.72 -12.46
N TRP A 215 -12.03 9.82 -13.19
CA TRP A 215 -13.33 10.44 -13.47
C TRP A 215 -14.23 9.54 -14.31
N ASN A 216 -13.67 8.94 -15.36
CA ASN A 216 -14.40 8.07 -16.30
C ASN A 216 -14.58 6.61 -15.79
N ALA A 217 -14.29 6.33 -14.51
CA ALA A 217 -14.41 4.99 -13.97
C ALA A 217 -15.89 4.64 -13.76
N PRO A 218 -16.38 3.46 -14.22
CA PRO A 218 -17.78 3.08 -14.12
C PRO A 218 -18.30 3.03 -12.67
N THR A 219 -19.58 3.33 -12.53
CA THR A 219 -20.31 3.50 -11.26
C THR A 219 -20.38 2.20 -10.45
N LEU A 220 -20.55 2.33 -9.13
CA LEU A 220 -20.36 1.28 -8.13
C LEU A 220 -21.51 0.23 -8.05
N LEU A 221 -22.70 0.48 -8.60
CA LEU A 221 -23.82 -0.47 -8.47
C LEU A 221 -23.57 -1.84 -9.14
N PRO A 222 -23.04 -1.93 -10.38
CA PRO A 222 -22.57 -3.17 -10.97
C PRO A 222 -21.57 -3.97 -10.10
N PHE A 223 -20.81 -3.28 -9.24
CA PHE A 223 -19.77 -3.88 -8.40
C PHE A 223 -20.34 -4.75 -7.27
N THR A 224 -21.49 -4.40 -6.69
CA THR A 224 -22.07 -5.16 -5.55
C THR A 224 -22.50 -6.58 -5.97
N GLU A 225 -23.09 -6.73 -7.16
CA GLU A 225 -23.49 -8.03 -7.68
C GLU A 225 -22.28 -8.93 -7.98
N ASP A 226 -21.20 -8.36 -8.53
CA ASP A 226 -19.96 -9.10 -8.76
C ASP A 226 -19.29 -9.54 -7.44
N VAL A 227 -19.37 -8.72 -6.39
CA VAL A 227 -18.91 -9.10 -5.05
C VAL A 227 -19.72 -10.27 -4.47
N LYS A 228 -21.05 -10.26 -4.62
CA LYS A 228 -21.92 -11.37 -4.19
C LYS A 228 -21.59 -12.66 -4.94
N ARG A 229 -21.43 -12.60 -6.27
CA ARG A 229 -21.01 -13.75 -7.08
C ARG A 229 -19.67 -14.33 -6.60
N MET A 230 -18.72 -13.46 -6.28
CA MET A 230 -17.42 -13.89 -5.76
C MET A 230 -17.55 -14.59 -4.40
N HIS A 231 -18.40 -14.10 -3.48
CA HIS A 231 -18.67 -14.80 -2.22
C HIS A 231 -19.27 -16.18 -2.46
N LYS A 232 -20.32 -16.28 -3.29
CA LYS A 232 -20.97 -17.56 -3.61
C LYS A 232 -20.00 -18.57 -4.22
N TYR A 233 -19.21 -18.14 -5.20
CA TYR A 233 -18.19 -18.98 -5.83
C TYR A 233 -17.15 -19.49 -4.82
N ILE A 234 -16.69 -18.63 -3.90
CA ILE A 234 -15.74 -19.03 -2.85
C ILE A 234 -16.37 -20.07 -1.93
N ASP A 235 -17.61 -19.86 -1.50
CA ASP A 235 -18.31 -20.80 -0.62
C ASP A 235 -18.46 -22.19 -1.27
N GLU A 236 -18.81 -22.25 -2.55
CA GLU A 236 -18.93 -23.50 -3.31
C GLU A 236 -17.57 -24.20 -3.48
N GLN A 237 -16.52 -23.44 -3.79
CA GLN A 237 -15.20 -24.01 -4.08
C GLN A 237 -14.37 -24.34 -2.84
N ARG A 238 -14.68 -23.74 -1.69
CA ARG A 238 -13.94 -23.97 -0.43
C ARG A 238 -13.92 -25.44 -0.07
N SER A 239 -15.10 -26.08 -0.03
CA SER A 239 -15.25 -27.49 0.34
C SER A 239 -14.47 -28.39 -0.62
N GLU A 240 -14.54 -28.13 -1.92
CA GLU A 240 -13.81 -28.90 -2.94
C GLU A 240 -12.28 -28.77 -2.77
N CYS A 241 -11.77 -27.56 -2.56
CA CYS A 241 -10.34 -27.34 -2.30
C CYS A 241 -9.87 -27.99 -0.99
N GLN A 242 -10.70 -27.93 0.05
CA GLN A 242 -10.38 -28.51 1.36
C GLN A 242 -10.34 -30.04 1.28
N THR A 243 -11.35 -30.68 0.68
CA THR A 243 -11.36 -32.13 0.47
C THR A 243 -10.16 -32.59 -0.36
N LYS A 244 -9.85 -31.89 -1.47
CA LYS A 244 -8.66 -32.21 -2.28
C LYS A 244 -7.34 -32.12 -1.52
N LEU A 245 -7.23 -31.18 -0.58
CA LEU A 245 -6.04 -31.08 0.26
C LEU A 245 -5.96 -32.24 1.25
N LEU A 246 -7.07 -32.59 1.90
CA LEU A 246 -7.10 -33.63 2.93
C LEU A 246 -6.92 -35.05 2.34
N GLU A 247 -7.54 -35.33 1.19
CA GLU A 247 -7.44 -36.64 0.54
C GLU A 247 -6.10 -36.85 -0.18
N ALA A 248 -5.59 -35.81 -0.85
CA ALA A 248 -4.36 -35.88 -1.62
C ALA A 248 -3.46 -34.65 -1.39
N PRO A 249 -2.78 -34.56 -0.23
CA PRO A 249 -1.93 -33.43 0.10
C PRO A 249 -0.78 -33.29 -0.90
N ASN A 250 -0.77 -32.19 -1.64
CA ASN A 250 0.30 -31.87 -2.58
C ASN A 250 0.43 -30.35 -2.79
N LYS A 251 1.48 -29.93 -3.50
CA LYS A 251 1.80 -28.51 -3.74
C LYS A 251 0.65 -27.74 -4.39
N LYS A 252 -0.13 -28.39 -5.26
CA LYS A 252 -1.23 -27.77 -5.99
C LYS A 252 -2.46 -27.64 -5.09
N SER A 253 -2.91 -28.73 -4.45
CA SER A 253 -4.05 -28.68 -3.53
C SER A 253 -3.83 -27.69 -2.39
N TRP A 254 -2.59 -27.62 -1.88
CA TRP A 254 -2.16 -26.56 -0.95
C TRP A 254 -2.35 -25.16 -1.51
N SER A 255 -1.78 -24.91 -2.69
CA SER A 255 -1.77 -23.58 -3.29
C SER A 255 -3.19 -23.12 -3.65
N ASP A 256 -4.06 -24.05 -4.07
CA ASP A 256 -5.44 -23.76 -4.42
C ASP A 256 -6.23 -23.35 -3.17
N LEU A 257 -6.20 -24.13 -2.09
CA LEU A 257 -6.85 -23.76 -0.83
C LEU A 257 -6.24 -22.49 -0.23
N ALA A 258 -4.91 -22.35 -0.22
CA ALA A 258 -4.24 -21.17 0.34
C ALA A 258 -4.58 -19.88 -0.44
N ASN A 259 -4.69 -19.93 -1.77
CA ASN A 259 -5.10 -18.78 -2.56
C ASN A 259 -6.58 -18.45 -2.36
N LEU A 260 -7.46 -19.46 -2.32
CA LEU A 260 -8.89 -19.28 -2.06
C LEU A 260 -9.12 -18.65 -0.69
N THR A 261 -8.55 -19.22 0.38
CA THR A 261 -8.67 -18.73 1.76
C THR A 261 -8.06 -17.34 1.92
N LEU A 262 -6.90 -17.06 1.30
CA LEU A 262 -6.32 -15.71 1.30
C LEU A 262 -7.26 -14.69 0.67
N GLY A 263 -7.80 -15.01 -0.51
CA GLY A 263 -8.74 -14.14 -1.21
C GLY A 263 -10.04 -13.94 -0.43
N GLU A 264 -10.56 -15.00 0.18
CA GLU A 264 -11.75 -14.98 1.03
C GLU A 264 -11.58 -14.06 2.23
N ILE A 265 -10.48 -14.19 2.99
CA ILE A 265 -10.23 -13.34 4.16
C ILE A 265 -10.12 -11.87 3.75
N ILE A 266 -9.43 -11.58 2.64
CA ILE A 266 -9.33 -10.20 2.13
C ILE A 266 -10.70 -9.68 1.68
N LEU A 267 -11.50 -10.52 1.03
CA LEU A 267 -12.83 -10.17 0.57
C LEU A 267 -13.72 -9.86 1.78
N PHE A 268 -13.83 -10.76 2.75
CA PHE A 268 -14.69 -10.59 3.93
C PHE A 268 -14.28 -9.41 4.81
N ASN A 269 -13.00 -9.31 5.16
CA ASN A 269 -12.51 -8.26 6.06
C ASN A 269 -12.30 -6.92 5.36
N ARG A 270 -12.28 -6.91 4.03
CA ARG A 270 -12.01 -5.72 3.20
C ARG A 270 -10.69 -5.05 3.59
N ARG A 271 -9.73 -5.83 4.12
CA ARG A 271 -8.41 -5.37 4.56
C ARG A 271 -7.46 -5.16 3.39
N ARG A 272 -6.33 -4.48 3.62
CA ARG A 272 -5.29 -4.39 2.59
C ARG A 272 -4.74 -5.79 2.33
N GLU A 273 -4.66 -6.16 1.07
CA GLU A 273 -4.23 -7.49 0.64
C GLU A 273 -2.82 -7.84 1.13
N GLY A 274 -1.94 -6.84 1.22
CA GLY A 274 -0.57 -7.02 1.69
C GLY A 274 -0.46 -7.25 3.20
N GLU A 275 -1.45 -6.87 4.01
CA GLU A 275 -1.48 -7.13 5.45
C GLU A 275 -1.83 -8.61 5.68
N VAL A 276 -2.91 -9.09 5.06
CA VAL A 276 -3.35 -10.50 5.17
C VAL A 276 -2.33 -11.46 4.54
N ALA A 277 -1.82 -11.15 3.35
CA ALA A 277 -0.85 -12.00 2.64
C ALA A 277 0.47 -12.20 3.42
N LYS A 278 0.83 -11.24 4.27
CA LYS A 278 2.05 -11.29 5.09
C LYS A 278 1.82 -11.79 6.50
N MET A 279 0.62 -12.31 6.79
CA MET A 279 0.29 -12.87 8.11
C MET A 279 1.35 -13.90 8.54
N PRO A 280 2.04 -13.68 9.67
CA PRO A 280 2.94 -14.67 10.23
C PRO A 280 2.16 -15.90 10.70
N LEU A 281 2.70 -17.10 10.46
CA LEU A 281 2.15 -18.35 10.98
C LEU A 281 1.96 -18.27 12.50
N LYS A 282 2.93 -17.69 13.21
CA LYS A 282 2.89 -17.50 14.66
C LYS A 282 1.67 -16.70 15.15
N ALA A 283 1.22 -15.72 14.37
CA ALA A 283 0.05 -14.92 14.73
C ALA A 283 -1.24 -15.74 14.72
N PHE A 284 -1.28 -16.81 13.92
CA PHE A 284 -2.40 -17.75 13.90
C PHE A 284 -2.24 -18.85 14.95
N THR A 285 -1.04 -19.38 15.17
CA THR A 285 -0.84 -20.48 16.13
C THR A 285 -0.93 -20.04 17.59
N VAL A 286 -0.51 -18.81 17.90
CA VAL A 286 -0.57 -18.22 19.25
C VAL A 286 -1.83 -17.35 19.41
N ARG A 287 -2.83 -17.54 18.55
CA ARG A 287 -4.07 -16.76 18.62
C ARG A 287 -4.76 -17.00 19.96
N ASP A 288 -5.39 -15.95 20.47
CA ASP A 288 -6.25 -16.10 21.64
C ASP A 288 -7.49 -16.92 21.26
N THR A 289 -7.67 -18.06 21.92
CA THR A 289 -8.84 -18.92 21.78
C THR A 289 -9.82 -18.77 22.94
N SER A 290 -9.51 -17.88 23.90
CA SER A 290 -10.32 -17.66 25.10
C SER A 290 -11.73 -17.16 24.75
N SER A 291 -12.69 -17.47 25.61
CA SER A 291 -14.04 -16.93 25.53
C SER A 291 -14.06 -15.46 25.94
N ILE A 292 -15.13 -14.77 25.55
CA ILE A 292 -15.40 -13.39 25.97
C ILE A 292 -15.41 -13.34 27.51
N HIS A 293 -14.79 -12.32 28.09
CA HIS A 293 -14.82 -12.11 29.53
C HIS A 293 -16.27 -11.87 29.99
N PRO A 294 -16.74 -12.51 31.09
CA PRO A 294 -18.12 -12.36 31.56
C PRO A 294 -18.56 -10.91 31.71
N ASP A 295 -17.70 -10.03 32.25
CA ASP A 295 -18.01 -8.61 32.43
C ASP A 295 -18.24 -7.85 31.12
N VAL A 296 -17.58 -8.25 30.03
CA VAL A 296 -17.80 -7.66 28.70
C VAL A 296 -19.10 -8.22 28.10
N GLU A 297 -19.40 -9.50 28.36
CA GLU A 297 -20.60 -10.16 27.87
C GLU A 297 -21.88 -9.53 28.41
N ILE A 298 -21.87 -8.97 29.63
CA ILE A 298 -23.02 -8.25 30.22
C ILE A 298 -23.44 -7.04 29.37
N GLY A 299 -22.47 -6.33 28.77
CA GLY A 299 -22.73 -5.13 27.96
C GLY A 299 -23.18 -5.39 26.53
N LEU A 300 -23.22 -6.66 26.10
CA LEU A 300 -23.56 -7.04 24.72
C LEU A 300 -25.02 -7.48 24.58
N THR A 301 -25.63 -7.13 23.46
CA THR A 301 -26.92 -7.69 23.04
C THR A 301 -26.80 -9.18 22.72
N ASP A 302 -27.91 -9.91 22.73
CA ASP A 302 -27.90 -11.35 22.42
C ASP A 302 -27.38 -11.67 21.01
N LEU A 303 -27.63 -10.77 20.06
CA LEU A 303 -27.07 -10.89 18.72
C LEU A 303 -25.54 -10.72 18.74
N GLU A 304 -25.02 -9.68 19.40
CA GLU A 304 -23.57 -9.46 19.51
C GLU A 304 -22.87 -10.62 20.23
N LYS A 305 -23.47 -11.16 21.30
CA LYS A 305 -22.96 -12.38 21.97
C LYS A 305 -22.84 -13.54 20.99
N LYS A 306 -23.89 -13.79 20.19
CA LYS A 306 -23.86 -14.84 19.15
C LYS A 306 -22.77 -14.57 18.10
N LEU A 307 -22.63 -13.33 17.64
CA LEU A 307 -21.61 -12.95 16.66
C LEU A 307 -20.19 -13.11 17.21
N CYS A 308 -19.93 -12.69 18.44
CA CYS A 308 -18.61 -12.82 19.08
C CYS A 308 -18.24 -14.29 19.39
N ARG A 309 -19.24 -15.17 19.59
CA ARG A 309 -19.00 -16.62 19.69
C ARG A 309 -18.75 -17.26 18.33
N HIS A 310 -19.45 -16.80 17.29
CA HIS A 310 -19.36 -17.34 15.93
C HIS A 310 -18.07 -16.94 15.21
N PHE A 311 -17.68 -15.67 15.31
CA PHE A 311 -16.48 -15.16 14.66
C PHE A 311 -15.26 -15.23 15.59
N LYS A 312 -14.11 -15.55 15.03
CA LYS A 312 -12.82 -15.46 15.74
C LYS A 312 -12.03 -14.26 15.27
N ARG A 313 -11.43 -13.52 16.21
CA ARG A 313 -10.58 -12.37 15.93
C ARG A 313 -9.12 -12.77 16.14
N ILE A 314 -8.29 -12.49 15.14
CA ILE A 314 -6.83 -12.59 15.25
C ILE A 314 -6.20 -11.21 15.05
N GLU A 315 -5.07 -10.97 15.71
CA GLU A 315 -4.34 -9.70 15.59
C GLU A 315 -3.00 -9.93 14.91
N ILE A 316 -2.75 -9.20 13.82
CA ILE A 316 -1.46 -9.22 13.12
C ILE A 316 -0.77 -7.87 13.26
N GLN A 317 0.55 -7.86 13.08
CA GLN A 317 1.35 -6.64 13.14
C GLN A 317 1.29 -5.88 11.81
N GLY A 318 0.73 -4.68 11.85
CA GLY A 318 0.68 -3.75 10.74
C GLY A 318 1.89 -2.83 10.65
N LYS A 319 1.81 -1.83 9.76
CA LYS A 319 2.84 -0.78 9.68
C LYS A 319 2.92 0.00 10.99
N ARG A 320 4.14 0.46 11.35
CA ARG A 320 4.40 1.23 12.57
C ARG A 320 3.93 0.52 13.84
N GLN A 321 4.06 -0.81 13.90
CA GLN A 321 3.73 -1.61 15.08
C GLN A 321 2.24 -1.59 15.49
N ARG A 322 1.35 -1.10 14.63
CA ARG A 322 -0.08 -1.09 14.92
C ARG A 322 -0.68 -2.49 14.84
N LYS A 323 -1.54 -2.85 15.78
CA LYS A 323 -2.35 -4.07 15.72
C LYS A 323 -3.37 -3.96 14.59
N VAL A 324 -3.49 -5.01 13.79
CA VAL A 324 -4.45 -5.12 12.69
C VAL A 324 -5.36 -6.31 12.98
N PRO A 325 -6.60 -6.06 13.43
CA PRO A 325 -7.55 -7.15 13.65
C PRO A 325 -8.09 -7.70 12.33
N ILE A 326 -8.22 -9.03 12.30
CA ILE A 326 -8.84 -9.82 11.23
C ILE A 326 -9.89 -10.71 11.87
N ILE A 327 -11.10 -10.66 11.32
CA ILE A 327 -12.26 -11.47 11.71
C ILE A 327 -12.32 -12.68 10.78
N LEU A 328 -12.48 -13.86 11.36
CA LEU A 328 -12.52 -15.15 10.68
C LEU A 328 -13.86 -15.84 10.93
N THR A 329 -14.46 -16.35 9.86
CA THR A 329 -15.60 -17.27 9.94
C THR A 329 -15.11 -18.66 10.38
N PRO A 330 -15.99 -19.54 10.89
CA PRO A 330 -15.63 -20.93 11.19
C PRO A 330 -15.04 -21.66 9.98
N ASN A 331 -15.57 -21.41 8.77
CA ASN A 331 -15.08 -22.04 7.54
C ASN A 331 -13.67 -21.57 7.15
N MET A 332 -13.38 -20.27 7.31
CA MET A 332 -12.03 -19.73 7.13
C MET A 332 -11.06 -20.37 8.13
N LEU A 333 -11.49 -20.49 9.40
CA LEU A 333 -10.68 -21.06 10.47
C LEU A 333 -10.32 -22.52 10.15
N SER A 334 -11.32 -23.33 9.80
CA SER A 334 -11.11 -24.73 9.40
C SER A 334 -10.17 -24.87 8.20
N SER A 335 -10.33 -23.99 7.19
CA SER A 335 -9.42 -23.96 6.04
C SER A 335 -7.99 -23.59 6.44
N MET A 336 -7.82 -22.64 7.37
CA MET A 336 -6.51 -22.26 7.89
C MET A 336 -5.88 -23.37 8.74
N GLU A 337 -6.65 -24.12 9.51
CA GLU A 337 -6.18 -25.27 10.29
C GLU A 337 -5.70 -26.40 9.37
N ALA A 338 -6.52 -26.77 8.36
CA ALA A 338 -6.14 -27.76 7.34
C ALA A 338 -4.85 -27.35 6.60
N LEU A 339 -4.67 -26.05 6.35
CA LEU A 339 -3.40 -25.54 5.85
C LEU A 339 -2.29 -25.76 6.89
N VAL A 340 -2.40 -25.28 8.12
CA VAL A 340 -1.29 -25.44 9.08
C VAL A 340 -0.84 -26.89 9.26
N GLU A 341 -1.79 -27.84 9.29
CA GLU A 341 -1.54 -29.28 9.41
C GLU A 341 -0.78 -29.87 8.22
N ASN A 342 -1.17 -29.54 6.98
CA ASN A 342 -0.63 -30.17 5.76
C ASN A 342 0.58 -29.43 5.17
N ARG A 343 1.04 -28.35 5.82
CA ARG A 343 2.05 -27.41 5.32
C ARG A 343 3.35 -28.09 4.85
N ILE A 344 3.95 -28.92 5.70
CA ILE A 344 5.26 -29.52 5.44
C ILE A 344 5.15 -30.61 4.37
N GLN A 345 4.12 -31.45 4.46
CA GLN A 345 3.81 -32.49 3.48
C GLN A 345 3.61 -31.91 2.08
N CYS A 346 3.02 -30.72 1.98
CA CYS A 346 2.81 -30.02 0.71
C CYS A 346 4.04 -29.25 0.20
N GLY A 347 5.20 -29.40 0.83
CA GLY A 347 6.48 -28.83 0.36
C GLY A 347 6.69 -27.37 0.71
N VAL A 348 6.03 -26.85 1.75
CA VAL A 348 6.34 -25.53 2.29
C VAL A 348 7.54 -25.63 3.25
N PRO A 349 8.64 -24.88 3.05
CA PRO A 349 9.81 -24.96 3.91
C PRO A 349 9.56 -24.46 5.34
N ASN A 350 10.24 -25.06 6.33
CA ASN A 350 10.19 -24.66 7.74
C ASN A 350 10.67 -23.22 7.96
N GLU A 351 11.60 -22.72 7.14
CA GLU A 351 12.11 -21.35 7.26
C GLU A 351 11.10 -20.31 6.77
N ASN A 352 10.04 -20.72 6.05
CA ASN A 352 9.00 -19.80 5.62
C ASN A 352 8.03 -19.55 6.78
N HIS A 353 8.10 -18.34 7.36
CA HIS A 353 7.27 -17.95 8.49
C HIS A 353 5.85 -17.46 8.15
N PHE A 354 5.47 -17.36 6.88
CA PHE A 354 4.15 -16.84 6.48
C PHE A 354 3.09 -17.93 6.53
N LEU A 355 1.88 -17.62 7.00
CA LEU A 355 0.75 -18.55 6.93
C LEU A 355 0.47 -18.92 5.46
N PHE A 356 0.23 -17.90 4.62
CA PHE A 356 0.01 -18.03 3.17
C PHE A 356 1.34 -18.13 2.40
N ALA A 357 2.10 -19.18 2.68
CA ALA A 357 3.39 -19.43 2.06
C ALA A 357 3.26 -20.06 0.67
N ARG A 358 4.26 -19.77 -0.18
CA ARG A 358 4.46 -20.49 -1.45
C ARG A 358 5.23 -21.79 -1.19
N PRO A 359 4.77 -22.94 -1.71
CA PRO A 359 5.58 -24.16 -1.72
C PRO A 359 6.95 -23.93 -2.36
N GLU A 360 7.98 -24.61 -1.85
CA GLU A 360 9.38 -24.54 -2.31
C GLU A 360 9.99 -23.13 -2.34
N ALA A 361 9.44 -22.19 -1.58
CA ALA A 361 9.92 -20.82 -1.52
C ALA A 361 9.81 -20.26 -0.10
N ARG A 362 10.66 -19.27 0.20
CA ARG A 362 10.64 -18.50 1.46
C ARG A 362 9.77 -17.25 1.38
N THR A 363 8.91 -17.18 0.37
CA THR A 363 8.03 -16.03 0.07
C THR A 363 6.57 -16.38 0.33
N HIS A 364 5.73 -15.36 0.45
CA HIS A 364 4.28 -15.52 0.59
C HIS A 364 3.55 -15.44 -0.76
N LEU A 365 2.29 -15.89 -0.77
CA LEU A 365 1.34 -15.68 -1.87
C LEU A 365 0.99 -14.19 -1.99
N ARG A 366 0.70 -13.73 -3.21
CA ARG A 366 0.32 -12.33 -3.44
C ARG A 366 -1.20 -12.21 -3.37
N GLY A 367 -1.71 -11.48 -2.38
CA GLY A 367 -3.16 -11.29 -2.22
C GLY A 367 -3.83 -10.65 -3.44
N SER A 368 -3.13 -9.78 -4.17
CA SER A 368 -3.65 -9.20 -5.42
C SER A 368 -3.80 -10.21 -6.55
N ASP A 369 -2.95 -11.24 -6.61
CA ASP A 369 -3.07 -12.31 -7.59
C ASP A 369 -4.18 -13.29 -7.19
N ALA A 370 -4.32 -13.60 -5.89
CA ALA A 370 -5.42 -14.41 -5.36
C ALA A 370 -6.80 -13.81 -5.67
N ILE A 371 -7.01 -12.52 -5.37
CA ILE A 371 -8.27 -11.82 -5.69
C ILE A 371 -8.53 -11.83 -7.20
N ARG A 372 -7.50 -11.54 -8.01
CA ARG A 372 -7.66 -11.49 -9.48
C ARG A 372 -8.03 -12.85 -10.05
N GLN A 373 -7.47 -13.94 -9.52
CA GLN A 373 -7.82 -15.29 -9.94
C GLN A 373 -9.28 -15.59 -9.61
N LEU A 374 -9.71 -15.37 -8.37
CA LEU A 374 -11.09 -15.59 -7.96
C LEU A 374 -12.08 -14.73 -8.74
N ALA A 375 -11.76 -13.46 -8.97
CA ALA A 375 -12.58 -12.53 -9.76
C ALA A 375 -12.82 -13.01 -11.20
N ARG A 376 -11.82 -13.67 -11.81
CA ARG A 376 -11.94 -14.23 -13.16
C ARG A 376 -12.77 -15.50 -13.19
N MET A 377 -12.73 -16.29 -12.11
CA MET A 377 -13.40 -17.60 -12.06
C MET A 377 -14.85 -17.50 -11.58
N CYS A 378 -15.21 -16.47 -10.81
CA CYS A 378 -16.55 -16.35 -10.23
C CYS A 378 -17.65 -15.85 -11.19
N GLY A 379 -17.35 -15.65 -12.47
CA GLY A 379 -18.33 -15.16 -13.45
C GLY A 379 -18.79 -13.71 -13.19
N ALA A 380 -17.93 -12.88 -12.60
CA ALA A 380 -18.17 -11.44 -12.47
C ALA A 380 -18.26 -10.77 -13.86
N LYS A 381 -19.14 -9.79 -14.00
CA LYS A 381 -19.27 -8.97 -15.23
C LYS A 381 -18.02 -8.11 -15.46
N HIS A 382 -17.46 -7.59 -14.37
CA HIS A 382 -16.28 -6.73 -14.37
C HIS A 382 -15.19 -7.27 -13.41
N PRO A 383 -14.50 -8.36 -13.75
CA PRO A 383 -13.45 -8.94 -12.90
C PRO A 383 -12.33 -7.94 -12.52
N GLU A 384 -12.01 -6.98 -13.40
CA GLU A 384 -11.04 -5.91 -13.18
C GLU A 384 -11.50 -4.87 -12.14
N ALA A 385 -12.79 -4.85 -11.81
CA ALA A 385 -13.31 -4.08 -10.71
C ALA A 385 -13.02 -4.75 -9.36
N LEU A 386 -12.96 -6.08 -9.29
CA LEU A 386 -12.70 -6.84 -8.06
C LEU A 386 -11.21 -6.79 -7.70
N SER A 387 -10.83 -5.78 -6.92
CA SER A 387 -9.49 -5.61 -6.38
C SER A 387 -9.56 -5.09 -4.94
N SER A 388 -8.57 -5.39 -4.11
CA SER A 388 -8.53 -4.93 -2.70
C SER A 388 -8.74 -3.42 -2.55
N THR A 389 -8.18 -2.60 -3.44
CA THR A 389 -8.37 -1.15 -3.40
C THR A 389 -9.80 -0.73 -3.74
N LYS A 390 -10.45 -1.38 -4.70
CA LYS A 390 -11.85 -1.12 -5.08
C LYS A 390 -12.84 -1.70 -4.07
N LEU A 391 -12.55 -2.85 -3.47
CA LEU A 391 -13.32 -3.43 -2.36
C LEU A 391 -13.34 -2.51 -1.13
N ARG A 392 -12.21 -1.89 -0.79
CA ARG A 392 -12.15 -0.87 0.28
C ARG A 392 -12.94 0.40 -0.06
N LYS A 393 -12.88 0.85 -1.33
CA LYS A 393 -13.72 1.96 -1.82
C LYS A 393 -15.21 1.65 -1.71
N HIS A 394 -15.59 0.41 -1.99
CA HIS A 394 -16.97 -0.04 -1.91
C HIS A 394 -17.51 0.02 -0.50
N VAL A 395 -16.79 -0.51 0.50
CA VAL A 395 -17.20 -0.43 1.91
C VAL A 395 -17.39 1.01 2.34
N ALA A 396 -16.41 1.87 2.05
CA ALA A 396 -16.49 3.28 2.43
C ALA A 396 -17.69 4.01 1.79
N THR A 397 -18.09 3.58 0.60
CA THR A 397 -19.29 4.11 -0.06
C THR A 397 -20.56 3.55 0.57
N MET A 398 -20.59 2.24 0.87
CA MET A 398 -21.71 1.59 1.56
C MET A 398 -21.95 2.18 2.95
N SER A 399 -20.91 2.50 3.71
CA SER A 399 -21.02 3.19 5.01
C SER A 399 -21.79 4.49 4.93
N LYS A 400 -21.70 5.21 3.80
CA LYS A 400 -22.46 6.44 3.58
C LYS A 400 -23.91 6.18 3.20
N VAL A 401 -24.15 5.13 2.39
CA VAL A 401 -25.51 4.69 2.07
C VAL A 401 -26.24 4.23 3.33
N LEU A 402 -25.54 3.56 4.23
CA LEU A 402 -26.05 3.10 5.53
C LEU A 402 -26.16 4.22 6.58
N ASN A 403 -25.77 5.46 6.23
CA ASN A 403 -25.85 6.65 7.09
C ASN A 403 -25.25 6.42 8.50
N LEU A 404 -24.09 5.77 8.57
CA LEU A 404 -23.40 5.51 9.84
C LEU A 404 -23.04 6.83 10.54
N ARG A 405 -23.17 6.84 11.87
CA ARG A 405 -22.76 7.98 12.71
C ARG A 405 -21.23 8.15 12.69
N ASP A 406 -20.74 9.34 13.05
CA ASP A 406 -19.31 9.66 13.01
C ASP A 406 -18.46 8.68 13.83
N ASN A 407 -18.93 8.27 15.02
CA ASN A 407 -18.25 7.27 15.86
C ASN A 407 -18.21 5.88 15.21
N GLU A 408 -19.33 5.44 14.61
CA GLU A 408 -19.41 4.15 13.90
C GLU A 408 -18.55 4.14 12.64
N MET A 409 -18.46 5.29 11.97
CA MET A 409 -17.54 5.51 10.85
C MET A 409 -16.08 5.45 11.28
N ASP A 410 -15.75 6.01 12.44
CA ASP A 410 -14.40 5.98 12.99
C ASP A 410 -13.99 4.55 13.38
N ASP A 411 -14.89 3.79 14.05
CA ASP A 411 -14.68 2.36 14.36
C ASP A 411 -14.45 1.53 13.10
N LEU A 412 -15.25 1.76 12.05
CA LEU A 412 -15.09 1.08 10.77
C LEU A 412 -13.80 1.49 10.06
N ALA A 413 -13.41 2.77 10.11
CA ALA A 413 -12.17 3.25 9.49
C ALA A 413 -10.93 2.63 10.16
N ASP A 414 -10.94 2.53 11.49
CA ASP A 414 -9.91 1.86 12.27
C ASP A 414 -9.87 0.35 11.95
N PHE A 415 -11.04 -0.30 11.87
CA PHE A 415 -11.15 -1.68 11.41
C PHE A 415 -10.75 -1.87 9.94
N LEU A 416 -10.74 -0.86 9.08
CA LEU A 416 -10.21 -1.00 7.71
C LEU A 416 -8.75 -0.55 7.61
N GLY A 417 -8.19 0.03 8.68
CA GLY A 417 -6.82 0.50 8.77
C GLY A 417 -6.58 1.76 7.92
N HIS A 418 -7.63 2.57 7.76
CA HIS A 418 -7.62 3.84 7.05
C HIS A 418 -7.31 5.00 7.99
N ASP A 419 -6.83 6.10 7.42
CA ASP A 419 -6.86 7.39 8.10
C ASP A 419 -8.26 7.97 7.92
N ILE A 420 -8.91 8.39 9.01
CA ILE A 420 -10.26 8.98 9.03
C ILE A 420 -10.37 10.16 8.05
N ARG A 421 -9.31 10.97 7.89
CA ARG A 421 -9.31 12.10 6.96
C ARG A 421 -9.36 11.65 5.50
N VAL A 422 -8.65 10.57 5.18
CA VAL A 422 -8.71 9.94 3.85
C VAL A 422 -10.11 9.36 3.61
N HIS A 423 -10.75 8.83 4.65
CA HIS A 423 -12.10 8.30 4.54
C HIS A 423 -13.14 9.39 4.24
N ARG A 424 -13.04 10.54 4.94
CA ARG A 424 -13.95 11.67 4.74
C ARG A 424 -13.76 12.38 3.38
N GLN A 425 -12.52 12.53 2.91
CA GLN A 425 -12.19 13.25 1.67
C GLN A 425 -12.35 12.44 0.37
N PHE A 426 -12.02 11.15 0.34
CA PHE A 426 -11.94 10.39 -0.93
C PHE A 426 -13.20 9.61 -1.31
N TYR A 427 -14.11 9.37 -0.37
CA TYR A 427 -15.28 8.50 -0.58
C TYR A 427 -16.59 9.28 -0.60
N ARG A 428 -16.61 10.54 -1.03
CA ARG A 428 -17.88 11.17 -1.41
C ARG A 428 -18.49 10.29 -2.50
N LEU A 429 -19.70 9.75 -2.26
CA LEU A 429 -20.57 9.31 -3.36
C LEU A 429 -20.59 10.45 -4.41
N PRO A 430 -20.93 10.19 -5.68
CA PRO A 430 -21.36 11.27 -6.55
C PRO A 430 -22.45 12.04 -5.78
N GLU A 431 -22.08 13.24 -5.31
CA GLU A 431 -22.83 14.03 -4.32
C GLU A 431 -24.31 14.10 -4.76
N GLY A 432 -24.51 14.29 -6.08
CA GLY A 432 -25.59 13.79 -6.91
C GLY A 432 -26.79 13.17 -6.20
N THR A 433 -26.85 11.86 -6.03
CA THR A 433 -28.11 11.16 -5.72
C THR A 433 -28.58 11.31 -4.28
N LEU A 434 -27.68 11.19 -3.29
CA LEU A 434 -28.06 11.37 -1.87
C LEU A 434 -28.27 12.85 -1.54
N GLN A 435 -27.45 13.74 -2.09
CA GLN A 435 -27.65 15.17 -1.94
C GLN A 435 -28.93 15.60 -2.64
N LEU A 436 -29.23 15.09 -3.85
CA LEU A 436 -30.51 15.31 -4.51
C LEU A 436 -31.65 14.84 -3.61
N ALA A 437 -31.66 13.60 -3.14
CA ALA A 437 -32.74 13.11 -2.27
C ALA A 437 -32.91 13.95 -0.98
N LYS A 438 -31.80 14.30 -0.29
CA LYS A 438 -31.85 15.09 0.96
C LYS A 438 -32.23 16.55 0.72
N ILE A 439 -31.69 17.19 -0.33
CA ILE A 439 -31.98 18.58 -0.68
C ILE A 439 -33.37 18.71 -1.29
N SER A 440 -33.79 17.78 -2.15
CA SER A 440 -35.15 17.75 -2.73
C SER A 440 -36.21 17.72 -1.65
N LYS A 441 -36.02 16.98 -0.55
CA LYS A 441 -36.94 17.04 0.61
C LYS A 441 -37.10 18.46 1.15
N VAL A 442 -36.01 19.19 1.34
CA VAL A 442 -36.04 20.58 1.84
C VAL A 442 -36.67 21.51 0.82
N LEU A 443 -36.32 21.37 -0.46
CA LEU A 443 -36.86 22.22 -1.53
C LEU A 443 -38.37 22.02 -1.68
N VAL A 444 -38.86 20.78 -1.62
CA VAL A 444 -40.31 20.47 -1.65
C VAL A 444 -41.01 20.97 -0.38
N ALA A 445 -40.41 20.83 0.80
CA ALA A 445 -40.96 21.39 2.05
C ALA A 445 -41.11 22.92 1.98
N LEU A 446 -40.14 23.59 1.33
CA LEU A 446 -40.14 25.04 1.14
C LEU A 446 -41.20 25.47 0.12
N GLU A 447 -41.36 24.73 -0.98
CA GLU A 447 -42.40 24.97 -1.99
C GLU A 447 -43.81 24.78 -1.42
N ARG A 448 -44.00 23.79 -0.54
CA ARG A 448 -45.28 23.52 0.15
C ARG A 448 -45.57 24.44 1.34
N GLY A 449 -44.65 25.34 1.72
CA GLY A 449 -44.82 26.21 2.89
C GLY A 449 -44.74 25.49 4.26
N GLN A 450 -44.38 24.21 4.29
CA GLN A 450 -44.37 23.36 5.49
C GLN A 450 -43.08 23.46 6.31
N MET A 451 -42.22 24.45 6.04
CA MET A 451 -40.91 24.58 6.72
C MET A 451 -41.01 24.68 8.24
N SER A 452 -42.10 25.27 8.75
CA SER A 452 -42.36 25.42 10.19
C SER A 452 -42.56 24.07 10.89
N GLU A 453 -43.11 23.07 10.20
CA GLU A 453 -43.42 21.73 10.75
C GLU A 453 -42.16 20.90 11.00
N PHE A 454 -41.08 21.20 10.29
CA PHE A 454 -39.80 20.50 10.38
C PHE A 454 -38.75 21.27 11.19
N ARG A 455 -39.14 22.34 11.90
CA ARG A 455 -38.23 23.13 12.73
C ARG A 455 -37.62 22.26 13.84
N GLY A 456 -36.29 22.19 13.88
CA GLY A 456 -35.53 21.41 14.87
C GLY A 456 -35.36 19.92 14.52
N ARG A 457 -35.91 19.45 13.39
CA ARG A 457 -35.68 18.09 12.89
C ARG A 457 -34.42 18.02 12.03
N ASN A 458 -33.80 16.84 11.97
CA ASN A 458 -32.70 16.60 11.06
C ASN A 458 -33.20 16.27 9.63
N LEU A 459 -32.33 16.37 8.63
CA LEU A 459 -32.65 16.11 7.22
C LEU A 459 -33.14 14.68 6.94
N ASP A 460 -32.80 13.74 7.82
CA ASP A 460 -33.17 12.33 7.67
C ASP A 460 -34.58 12.05 8.21
N GLU A 461 -35.08 12.88 9.13
CA GLU A 461 -36.44 12.87 9.70
C GLU A 461 -37.50 13.57 8.84
N ILE A 462 -37.08 14.27 7.79
CA ILE A 462 -38.01 14.88 6.83
C ILE A 462 -38.49 13.79 5.87
N SER A 463 -39.76 13.43 5.96
CA SER A 463 -40.43 12.50 5.05
C SER A 463 -41.49 13.27 4.28
N ILE A 464 -41.25 13.48 2.99
CA ILE A 464 -42.19 14.15 2.09
C ILE A 464 -42.26 13.30 0.83
N ASP A 465 -43.44 12.80 0.50
CA ASP A 465 -43.68 12.13 -0.76
C ASP A 465 -43.84 13.18 -1.87
N PRO A 466 -43.00 13.17 -2.92
CA PRO A 466 -43.12 14.10 -4.04
C PRO A 466 -44.49 14.06 -4.74
N ASN A 467 -45.24 12.96 -4.60
CA ASN A 467 -46.52 12.73 -5.30
C ASN A 467 -47.78 13.05 -4.47
N GLU A 468 -47.64 13.46 -3.20
CA GLU A 468 -48.81 13.96 -2.43
C GLU A 468 -49.21 15.36 -2.91
N GLU A 469 -50.42 15.50 -3.46
CA GLU A 469 -51.02 16.79 -3.80
C GLU A 469 -51.50 17.52 -2.53
N MET A 470 -51.29 18.84 -2.49
CA MET A 470 -51.79 19.69 -1.41
C MET A 470 -53.32 19.66 -1.40
N ALA A 471 -53.94 19.20 -0.32
CA ALA A 471 -55.34 19.50 -0.06
C ALA A 471 -55.47 21.03 0.06
N GLY A 472 -56.13 21.64 -0.92
CA GLY A 472 -56.34 23.08 -0.95
C GLY A 472 -57.09 23.52 0.30
N ASP A 473 -56.44 24.35 1.12
CA ASP A 473 -57.03 24.85 2.35
C ASP A 473 -57.96 26.02 2.00
N SER A 474 -59.21 25.69 1.67
CA SER A 474 -60.32 26.61 1.77
C SER A 474 -60.81 26.59 3.22
N ASN A 475 -60.32 27.52 4.04
CA ASN A 475 -61.12 28.18 5.08
C ASN A 475 -60.42 29.43 5.61
N LEU A 476 -60.94 30.57 5.17
CA LEU A 476 -60.81 31.86 5.83
C LEU A 476 -61.55 31.82 7.18
N SER A 477 -60.89 32.18 8.26
CA SER A 477 -61.56 32.82 9.40
C SER A 477 -60.66 33.88 10.00
N GLU A 478 -61.17 35.10 9.98
CA GLU A 478 -60.57 36.35 10.42
C GLU A 478 -60.47 36.48 11.96
N ASN A 479 -59.71 37.52 12.35
CA ASN A 479 -59.60 38.22 13.64
C ASN A 479 -58.61 37.67 14.69
N GLU A 480 -57.75 38.48 15.33
CA GLU A 480 -57.83 39.92 15.61
C GLU A 480 -56.47 40.64 15.46
N GLU A 481 -56.54 41.88 14.98
CA GLU A 481 -55.45 42.86 14.95
C GLU A 481 -55.03 43.27 16.37
N ARG A 482 -53.72 43.24 16.64
CA ARG A 482 -53.10 44.09 17.67
C ARG A 482 -52.01 44.91 17.02
N GLU A 483 -52.25 46.22 16.97
CA GLU A 483 -51.30 47.25 16.56
C GLU A 483 -49.98 47.13 17.32
N MET A 484 -48.87 47.22 16.59
CA MET A 484 -47.52 47.28 17.17
C MET A 484 -46.84 48.55 16.64
N THR A 485 -46.46 49.44 17.55
CA THR A 485 -45.85 50.73 17.25
C THR A 485 -44.41 50.59 16.71
N PRO A 486 -43.95 51.50 15.84
CA PRO A 486 -42.62 51.43 15.23
C PRO A 486 -41.57 52.01 16.18
N ASP A 487 -41.19 51.27 17.21
CA ASP A 487 -40.00 51.61 18.00
C ASP A 487 -39.35 50.37 18.63
N GLN A 488 -38.71 49.54 17.78
CA GLN A 488 -37.72 48.55 18.22
C GLN A 488 -36.76 48.09 17.10
N LEU A 489 -36.48 48.97 16.13
CA LEU A 489 -35.33 48.87 15.26
C LEU A 489 -34.26 49.82 15.80
N LEU A 490 -33.33 49.34 16.64
CA LEU A 490 -31.94 49.80 16.81
C LEU A 490 -31.35 49.19 18.10
N LEU A 491 -30.04 48.95 18.09
CA LEU A 491 -29.18 48.18 19.03
C LEU A 491 -28.98 46.73 18.52
N THR A 492 -27.99 46.40 17.72
CA THR A 492 -26.56 46.73 17.90
C THR A 492 -25.79 46.52 16.60
N ALA A 493 -25.34 47.62 16.00
CA ALA A 493 -24.23 47.63 15.05
C ALA A 493 -23.01 48.23 15.76
N GLY A 494 -21.89 47.50 15.82
CA GLY A 494 -20.63 48.11 16.25
C GLY A 494 -19.51 47.17 16.70
N SER A 495 -18.81 46.53 15.77
CA SER A 495 -17.33 46.61 15.71
C SER A 495 -16.75 45.84 14.52
N ARG A 496 -16.41 46.61 13.48
CA ARG A 496 -15.49 46.21 12.41
C ARG A 496 -14.07 46.11 12.98
N ARG A 497 -13.40 44.97 12.80
CA ARG A 497 -11.94 44.91 12.67
C ARG A 497 -11.58 44.29 11.32
N LYS A 498 -11.00 45.12 10.45
CA LYS A 498 -10.34 44.75 9.20
C LYS A 498 -9.28 43.66 9.47
N ARG A 499 -9.34 42.53 8.76
CA ARG A 499 -8.14 41.78 8.40
C ARG A 499 -8.15 41.43 6.91
N LYS A 500 -6.96 41.64 6.37
CA LYS A 500 -6.54 41.75 4.97
C LYS A 500 -6.66 40.40 4.27
N CYS A 501 -7.29 40.37 3.11
CA CYS A 501 -7.29 39.24 2.20
C CYS A 501 -5.92 39.16 1.51
N THR A 502 -5.16 38.10 1.76
CA THR A 502 -4.01 37.69 0.96
C THR A 502 -4.34 36.33 0.37
N THR A 503 -4.59 36.32 -0.93
CA THR A 503 -4.64 35.13 -1.77
C THR A 503 -3.23 34.57 -1.91
N GLU A 504 -2.91 33.53 -1.13
CA GLU A 504 -1.78 32.65 -1.42
C GLU A 504 -2.31 31.33 -1.97
N VAL A 505 -1.94 31.09 -3.23
CA VAL A 505 -2.19 29.84 -3.97
C VAL A 505 -1.25 28.78 -3.40
N GLY A 506 -1.77 27.96 -2.50
CA GLY A 506 -1.05 26.82 -1.91
C GLY A 506 -1.00 25.64 -2.88
N SER A 507 0.13 25.49 -3.57
CA SER A 507 0.53 24.28 -4.29
C SER A 507 1.02 23.22 -3.29
N ASP A 508 0.19 22.25 -2.92
CA ASP A 508 0.62 21.13 -2.07
C ASP A 508 1.29 20.02 -2.90
N SER A 509 2.61 20.13 -2.97
CA SER A 509 3.54 19.08 -3.35
C SER A 509 3.72 18.08 -2.20
N ASP A 510 3.24 16.86 -2.43
CA ASP A 510 3.39 15.66 -1.60
C ASP A 510 4.89 15.37 -1.33
N SER A 511 5.38 15.83 -0.19
CA SER A 511 6.77 15.63 0.26
C SER A 511 6.79 14.66 1.44
N GLN A 512 7.37 13.49 1.21
CA GLN A 512 7.68 12.52 2.25
C GLN A 512 8.70 13.10 3.23
N GLU A 513 8.29 13.24 4.49
CA GLU A 513 9.15 13.60 5.61
C GLU A 513 10.41 12.73 5.69
N THR A 514 11.55 13.38 5.55
CA THR A 514 12.84 12.96 6.08
C THR A 514 12.95 13.44 7.53
N THR A 515 12.89 12.52 8.49
CA THR A 515 13.22 12.79 9.88
C THR A 515 14.72 13.03 10.03
N VAL A 516 15.09 14.26 10.37
CA VAL A 516 16.35 14.61 11.03
C VAL A 516 16.03 14.75 12.52
N CYS A 517 16.75 14.01 13.38
CA CYS A 517 16.59 14.06 14.82
C CYS A 517 17.00 15.44 15.38
N PRO A 518 16.19 16.10 16.23
CA PRO A 518 16.69 17.16 17.10
C PRO A 518 17.24 16.54 18.39
N VAL A 519 18.50 16.85 18.68
CA VAL A 519 19.16 16.63 19.98
C VAL A 519 18.38 17.40 21.04
N SER A 520 17.75 16.70 21.97
CA SER A 520 17.08 17.28 23.12
C SER A 520 18.11 17.80 24.13
N LYS A 521 18.14 19.13 24.31
CA LYS A 521 18.79 19.79 25.45
C LYS A 521 17.98 19.49 26.72
N THR A 522 18.51 18.64 27.60
CA THR A 522 18.00 18.43 28.96
C THR A 522 18.49 19.52 29.89
N ALA A 523 17.58 20.30 30.47
CA ALA A 523 17.82 21.11 31.66
C ALA A 523 17.35 20.35 32.92
N PRO A 524 18.06 20.42 34.06
CA PRO A 524 17.89 19.48 35.18
C PRO A 524 16.80 19.92 36.16
N LYS A 525 15.99 18.97 36.63
CA LYS A 525 15.10 19.14 37.79
C LYS A 525 15.81 18.71 39.07
N LYS A 526 15.86 19.64 40.03
CA LYS A 526 16.35 19.49 41.42
C LYS A 526 15.61 18.35 42.17
N ARG A 527 16.36 17.56 42.95
CA ARG A 527 15.86 16.79 44.11
C ARG A 527 16.53 17.33 45.38
N PRO A 528 15.86 17.34 46.54
CA PRO A 528 16.42 17.90 47.77
C PRO A 528 17.35 16.92 48.50
N ASP A 529 18.36 17.50 49.14
CA ASP A 529 19.38 16.89 49.98
C ASP A 529 18.81 16.22 51.24
N ASN A 530 19.41 15.10 51.64
CA ASN A 530 19.63 14.82 53.06
C ASN A 530 20.95 14.06 53.30
N LYS A 531 21.56 14.39 54.43
CA LYS A 531 23.00 14.33 54.75
C LYS A 531 23.62 12.93 54.98
N LYS A 532 24.93 12.89 54.65
CA LYS A 532 26.08 12.00 55.01
C LYS A 532 26.25 11.74 56.54
N PRO A 533 27.17 10.86 57.06
CA PRO A 533 28.58 10.63 56.62
C PRO A 533 29.22 9.20 56.76
N VAL A 534 30.22 8.87 55.91
CA VAL A 534 31.67 8.54 56.18
C VAL A 534 31.92 7.08 56.63
N GLY A 535 32.95 6.33 56.21
CA GLY A 535 34.24 6.64 55.55
C GLY A 535 34.86 5.42 54.82
N GLU A 536 35.90 5.69 54.00
CA GLU A 536 37.23 5.02 53.98
C GLU A 536 37.23 3.62 53.30
N ASP A 537 38.15 3.21 52.42
CA ASP A 537 39.46 3.72 52.05
C ASP A 537 39.90 3.14 50.67
N LYS A 538 41.01 3.70 50.16
CA LYS A 538 41.84 3.32 48.98
C LYS A 538 42.39 1.88 49.10
N SER A 539 42.99 1.15 48.15
CA SER A 539 43.54 1.31 46.79
C SER A 539 44.06 -0.08 46.34
N ALA A 540 44.40 -0.18 45.05
CA ALA A 540 45.41 -1.06 44.45
C ALA A 540 45.07 -2.55 44.26
N GLY A 541 45.21 -2.98 43.01
CA GLY A 541 45.27 -4.39 42.64
C GLY A 541 46.70 -4.89 42.52
N GLU A 542 46.85 -6.20 42.53
CA GLU A 542 47.82 -6.95 41.74
C GLU A 542 47.50 -8.46 41.77
N SER A 543 47.44 -9.02 40.57
CA SER A 543 47.97 -10.32 40.14
C SER A 543 48.09 -11.51 41.12
N GLN A 544 47.22 -12.49 40.88
CA GLN A 544 47.53 -13.90 40.53
C GLN A 544 48.25 -14.89 41.51
N ILE A 545 47.52 -16.00 41.71
CA ILE A 545 47.95 -17.42 41.85
C ILE A 545 48.26 -17.95 43.27
N THR A 546 47.37 -18.79 43.80
CA THR A 546 47.59 -20.25 44.03
C THR A 546 46.31 -20.92 44.54
N LYS A 547 46.15 -22.22 44.25
CA LYS A 547 45.02 -23.08 44.63
C LYS A 547 45.04 -23.45 46.12
N GLY A 548 43.85 -23.48 46.71
CA GLY A 548 43.48 -24.09 47.99
C GLY A 548 41.96 -24.07 48.08
#